data_AF-A0A926JT46-F1
#
_entry.id   AF-A0A926JT46-F1
#
_cell.length_a   1.000
_cell.length_b   1.000
_cell.length_c   1.000
_cell.angle_alpha   90.00
_cell.angle_beta   90.00
_cell.angle_gamma   90.00
#
_symmetry.space_group_name_H-M   'P 1'
#
loop_
_entity.id
_entity.type
_entity.pdbx_description
1 polymer ?
#
loop_
_entity_poly.entity_id
_entity_poly.type
_entity_poly.pdbx_seq_one_letter_code
_entity_poly.pdbx_strand_id
1 'polypeptide(L)' 'MKREKMKKISPEQAHSMLKKEGLDISLEQAEEVLVFLRKMANIVVSNYLNQSNHGEDS' A
#
# COMPACT_ATOMS: atom_id res chain seq x y z
N MET A 1 -8.79 -8.89 -19.47
CA MET A 1 -8.97 -8.68 -18.02
C MET A 1 -9.00 -7.17 -17.76
N LYS A 2 -10.16 -6.57 -17.50
CA LYS A 2 -10.23 -5.14 -17.13
C LYS A 2 -9.56 -5.02 -15.77
N ARG A 3 -8.45 -4.27 -15.69
CA ARG A 3 -7.85 -3.88 -14.42
C ARG A 3 -8.88 -2.96 -13.75
N GLU A 4 -9.73 -3.51 -12.88
CA GLU A 4 -10.48 -2.66 -11.97
C GLU A 4 -9.44 -1.80 -11.25
N LYS A 5 -9.53 -0.48 -11.40
CA LYS A 5 -8.72 0.43 -10.61
C LYS A 5 -9.12 0.17 -9.16
N MET A 6 -8.35 -0.64 -8.43
CA MET A 6 -8.47 -0.73 -6.98
C MET A 6 -8.48 0.71 -6.48
N LYS A 7 -9.63 1.14 -5.95
CA LYS A 7 -9.75 2.49 -5.41
C LYS A 7 -8.67 2.63 -4.33
N LYS A 8 -7.80 3.62 -4.49
CA LYS A 8 -6.78 3.92 -3.48
C LYS A 8 -7.51 4.15 -2.16
N ILE A 9 -7.09 3.46 -1.11
CA ILE A 9 -7.58 3.69 0.25
C ILE A 9 -7.26 5.15 0.60
N SER A 10 -8.26 5.91 1.06
CA SER A 10 -8.09 7.28 1.57
C SER A 10 -7.67 7.28 3.06
N PRO A 11 -7.13 8.39 3.59
CA PRO A 11 -6.81 8.51 5.00
C PRO A 11 -8.01 8.20 5.93
N GLU A 12 -9.22 8.63 5.57
CA GLU A 12 -10.43 8.39 6.36
C GLU A 12 -10.82 6.91 6.37
N GLN A 13 -10.63 6.23 5.24
CA GLN A 13 -10.84 4.79 5.13
C GLN A 13 -9.81 4.03 5.97
N ALA A 14 -8.54 4.43 5.91
CA ALA A 14 -7.48 3.83 6.73
C ALA A 14 -7.76 4.03 8.23
N HIS A 15 -8.14 5.25 8.65
CA HIS A 15 -8.53 5.55 10.02
C HIS A 15 -9.72 4.69 10.48
N SER A 16 -10.76 4.56 9.66
CA SER A 16 -11.91 3.70 9.98
C SER A 16 -11.53 2.22 10.11
N MET A 17 -10.65 1.71 9.26
CA MET A 17 -10.15 0.34 9.34
C MET A 17 -9.32 0.11 10.60
N LEU A 18 -8.35 0.99 10.87
CA LEU A 18 -7.47 0.89 12.02
C LEU A 18 -8.26 0.96 13.34
N LYS A 19 -9.26 1.85 13.42
CA LYS A 19 -10.15 1.94 14.59
C LYS A 19 -10.98 0.68 14.80
N LYS A 20 -11.43 0.01 13.73
CA LYS A 20 -12.15 -1.28 13.84
C LYS A 20 -11.27 -2.41 14.37
N GLU A 21 -9.97 -2.35 14.11
CA GLU A 21 -8.97 -3.29 14.64
C GLU A 21 -8.48 -2.91 16.05
N GLY A 22 -9.08 -1.89 16.69
CA GLY A 22 -8.75 -1.46 18.05
C GLY A 22 -7.58 -0.48 18.15
N LEU A 23 -7.08 0.06 17.03
CA LEU A 23 -6.11 1.14 17.02
C LEU A 23 -6.83 2.50 17.05
N ASP A 24 -6.91 3.10 18.23
CA ASP A 24 -7.44 4.45 18.41
C ASP A 24 -6.33 5.48 18.21
N ILE A 25 -6.20 5.95 16.97
CA ILE A 25 -5.21 6.93 16.53
C ILE A 25 -5.90 8.11 15.84
N SER A 26 -5.21 9.23 15.68
CA SER A 26 -5.77 10.38 14.95
C SER A 26 -5.85 10.13 13.43
N LEU A 27 -6.63 10.94 12.72
CA LEU A 27 -6.67 10.92 11.25
C LEU A 27 -5.29 11.21 10.64
N GLU A 28 -4.53 12.13 11.23
CA GLU A 28 -3.17 12.47 10.83
C GLU A 28 -2.22 11.27 10.98
N GLN A 29 -2.29 10.57 12.12
CA GLN A 29 -1.52 9.34 12.33
C GLN A 29 -1.92 8.22 11.35
N ALA A 30 -3.22 8.10 11.05
CA ALA A 30 -3.70 7.14 10.05
C ALA A 30 -3.17 7.47 8.64
N GLU A 31 -3.04 8.75 8.30
CA GLU A 31 -2.40 9.19 7.06
C GLU A 31 -0.92 8.79 7.01
N GLU A 32 -0.16 9.01 8.09
CA GLU A 32 1.24 8.61 8.18
C GLU A 32 1.43 7.10 8.01
N VAL A 33 0.59 6.30 8.69
CA VAL A 33 0.57 4.83 8.54
C VAL A 33 0.28 4.44 7.09
N LEU A 34 -0.72 5.06 6.47
CA LEU A 34 -1.08 4.80 5.08
C LEU A 34 0.06 5.16 4.10
N VAL A 35 0.74 6.28 4.32
CA VAL A 35 1.91 6.70 3.53
C VAL A 35 3.05 5.68 3.69
N PHE A 36 3.31 5.22 4.91
CA PHE A 36 4.32 4.20 5.17
C PHE A 36 4.01 2.89 4.43
N LEU A 37 2.79 2.39 4.52
CA LEU A 37 2.37 1.15 3.83
C LEU A 37 2.48 1.27 2.30
N ARG A 38 2.17 2.44 1.73
CA ARG A 38 2.34 2.68 0.29
C ARG A 38 3.81 2.63 -0.13
N LYS A 39 4.72 3.17 0.68
CA LYS A 39 6.17 3.08 0.41
C LYS A 39 6.62 1.62 0.40
N MET A 40 6.19 0.82 1.39
CA MET A 40 6.50 -0.60 1.45
C MET A 40 5.97 -1.37 0.24
N ALA A 41 4.72 -1.14 -0.14
CA ALA A 41 4.12 -1.77 -1.33
C ALA A 41 4.91 -1.44 -2.61
N ASN A 42 5.31 -0.17 -2.79
CA ASN A 42 6.12 0.23 -3.94
C ASN A 42 7.49 -0.46 -3.96
N ILE A 43 8.14 -0.62 -2.81
CA ILE A 43 9.43 -1.34 -2.71
C ILE A 43 9.24 -2.81 -3.09
N VAL A 44 8.24 -3.50 -2.53
CA VAL A 44 7.98 -4.91 -2.82
C VAL A 44 7.68 -5.13 -4.30
N VAL A 45 6.83 -4.30 -4.90
CA VAL A 45 6.49 -4.38 -6.33
C VAL A 45 7.72 -4.07 -7.19
N SER A 46 8.49 -3.03 -6.87
CA SER A 46 9.71 -2.69 -7.62
C SER A 46 10.73 -3.83 -7.57
N ASN A 47 10.94 -4.43 -6.41
CA ASN A 47 11.85 -5.56 -6.25
C ASN A 47 11.40 -6.77 -7.08
N TYR A 48 10.11 -7.09 -7.06
CA TYR A 48 9.55 -8.18 -7.87
C TYR A 48 9.78 -7.93 -9.36
N LEU A 49 9.47 -6.72 -9.84
CA LEU A 49 9.63 -6.35 -11.25
C LEU A 49 11.09 -6.36 -11.70
N ASN A 50 12.02 -5.92 -10.84
CA ASN A 50 13.44 -5.95 -11.14
C ASN A 50 14.00 -7.38 -11.20
N GLN A 51 13.50 -8.29 -10.36
CA GLN A 51 13.90 -9.70 -10.40
C GLN A 51 13.38 -10.42 -11.65
N SER A 52 12.16 -10.10 -12.11
CA SER A 52 11.60 -10.67 -13.34
C SER A 52 12.29 -10.20 -14.63
N ASN A 53 13.04 -9.09 -14.59
CA ASN A 53 13.76 -8.56 -15.75
C ASN A 53 15.19 -9.11 -15.91
N HIS A 54 15.64 -10.03 -15.06
CA HIS A 54 16.96 -10.66 -15.13
C HIS A 54 16.92 -12.13 -15.61
N GLY A 55 15.81 -12.55 -16.24
CA GLY A 55 15.61 -13.92 -16.73
C GLY A 55 15.79 -14.15 -18.24
N GLU A 56 16.17 -13.15 -19.04
CA GLU A 56 16.25 -13.28 -20.51
C GLU A 56 17.63 -13.00 -21.14
N ASP A 57 18.66 -12.69 -20.35
CA ASP A 57 20.03 -12.47 -20.85
C ASP A 57 21.01 -13.53 -20.30
N SER A 58 20.79 -14.81 -20.62
CA SER A 58 21.79 -15.88 -20.49
C SER A 58 21.62 -16.93 -21.57
#